data_AF-A0A3N5VV59-F1
#
_entry.id   AF-A0A3N5VV59-F1
#
_cell.length_a   1.000
_cell.length_b   1.000
_cell.length_c   1.000
_cell.angle_alpha   90.00
_cell.angle_beta   90.00
_cell.angle_gamma   90.00
#
_symmetry.space_group_name_H-M   'P 1'
#
loop_
_entity.id
_entity.type
_entity.pdbx_description
1 polymer ?
#
loop_
_entity_poly.entity_id
_entity_poly.type
_entity_poly.pdbx_seq_one_letter_code
_entity_poly.pdbx_strand_id
1 'polypeptide(L)'
;MSSANNIGVEIFQFIQPKQLIEMKQFEYWSGGVIHIAVTERDIEDLLSKVTKTGGKQISKIWELDPKKHHKLVFCSDPFGNIIEVYSHSFEQFHANL
;
A
#
# COMPACT_ATOMS: atom_id res chain seq x y z
N MET A 1 11.54 0.07 7.60
CA MET A 1 12.98 -0.01 7.25
C MET A 1 13.12 0.47 5.82
N SER A 2 14.04 1.39 5.51
CA SER A 2 14.33 1.78 4.13
C SER A 2 15.80 1.64 3.79
N SER A 3 16.08 1.36 2.51
CA SER A 3 17.43 1.32 1.96
C SER A 3 17.88 2.70 1.49
N ALA A 4 19.17 2.84 1.18
CA ALA A 4 19.77 4.09 0.68
C ALA A 4 19.17 4.60 -0.66
N ASN A 5 18.40 3.76 -1.36
CA ASN A 5 17.70 4.10 -2.60
C ASN A 5 16.18 4.25 -2.43
N ASN A 6 15.71 4.58 -1.22
CA ASN A 6 14.30 4.84 -0.88
C ASN A 6 13.36 3.64 -1.12
N ILE A 7 13.87 2.41 -1.04
CA ILE A 7 13.03 1.21 -1.06
C ILE A 7 12.69 0.85 0.39
N GLY A 8 11.41 0.85 0.71
CA GLY A 8 10.87 0.45 1.99
C GLY A 8 10.48 -1.03 2.02
N VAL A 9 10.64 -1.67 3.17
CA VAL A 9 10.03 -2.97 3.46
C VAL A 9 9.28 -2.88 4.78
N GLU A 10 8.01 -3.30 4.75
CA GLU A 10 7.18 -3.54 5.92
C GLU A 10 7.11 -5.03 6.21
N ILE A 11 7.28 -5.41 7.47
CA ILE A 11 7.23 -6.81 7.93
C ILE A 11 6.18 -6.89 9.03
N PHE A 12 5.13 -7.67 8.79
CA PHE A 12 4.04 -7.86 9.73
C PHE A 12 4.05 -9.27 10.31
N GLN A 13 3.90 -9.36 11.64
CA GLN A 13 3.61 -10.62 12.32
C GLN A 13 2.29 -10.46 13.07
N PHE A 14 1.25 -11.14 12.58
CA PHE A 14 -0.06 -11.14 13.24
C PHE A 14 -0.05 -12.06 14.46
N ILE A 15 -0.36 -11.50 15.64
CA ILE A 15 -0.45 -12.24 16.90
C ILE A 15 -1.80 -12.95 17.03
N GLN A 16 -2.89 -12.27 16.64
CA GLN A 16 -4.24 -12.83 16.64
C GLN A 16 -5.08 -12.27 15.48
N PRO A 17 -5.67 -13.13 14.62
CA PRO A 17 -5.44 -14.58 14.56
C PRO A 17 -3.99 -14.91 14.18
N LYS A 18 -3.49 -16.05 14.67
CA LYS A 18 -2.16 -16.53 14.28
C LYS A 18 -2.19 -16.90 12.80
N GLN A 19 -1.19 -16.47 12.05
CA GLN A 19 -1.07 -16.79 10.62
C GLN A 19 -1.05 -18.31 10.40
N LEU A 20 -1.94 -18.82 9.55
CA LEU A 20 -2.04 -20.24 9.21
C LEU A 20 -1.06 -20.57 8.07
N ILE A 21 -0.31 -21.67 8.18
CA ILE A 21 0.62 -22.16 7.17
C ILE A 21 0.15 -23.55 6.72
N GLU A 22 -0.70 -23.65 5.70
CA GLU A 22 -0.95 -24.91 4.98
C GLU A 22 -1.08 -24.66 3.47
N MET A 23 -0.29 -25.41 2.69
CA MET A 23 -0.21 -25.34 1.23
C MET A 23 -1.12 -26.38 0.57
N LYS A 24 -2.10 -25.91 -0.21
CA LYS A 24 -2.63 -26.54 -1.44
C LYS A 24 -3.58 -25.52 -2.08
N GLN A 25 -3.18 -25.01 -3.25
CA GLN A 25 -3.80 -23.89 -4.00
C GLN A 25 -3.45 -22.48 -3.45
N PHE A 26 -3.19 -21.55 -4.38
CA PHE A 26 -2.90 -20.13 -4.10
C PHE A 26 -4.15 -19.47 -3.48
N GLU A 27 -4.21 -19.48 -2.15
CA GLU A 27 -5.27 -18.84 -1.36
C GLU A 27 -4.70 -17.58 -0.65
N TYR A 28 -5.48 -16.50 -0.59
CA TYR A 28 -5.05 -15.14 -0.20
C TYR A 28 -4.73 -14.92 1.30
N TRP A 29 -4.88 -15.95 2.15
CA TRP A 29 -4.48 -15.93 3.56
C TRP A 29 -3.13 -16.64 3.83
N SER A 30 -2.48 -17.13 2.78
CA SER A 30 -1.08 -17.56 2.79
C SER A 30 -0.16 -16.34 3.01
N GLY A 31 0.85 -16.46 3.88
CA GLY A 31 1.87 -15.41 4.01
C GLY A 31 2.58 -15.11 2.67
N GLY A 32 2.98 -13.86 2.49
CA GLY A 32 3.56 -13.36 1.24
C GLY A 32 3.54 -11.83 1.17
N VAL A 33 3.86 -11.27 0.00
CA VAL A 33 3.71 -9.84 -0.26
C VAL A 33 2.22 -9.50 -0.28
N ILE A 34 1.80 -8.59 0.60
CA ILE A 34 0.37 -8.22 0.73
C ILE A 34 -0.03 -7.03 -0.15
N HIS A 35 0.91 -6.15 -0.49
CA HIS A 35 0.71 -5.03 -1.42
C HIS A 35 2.07 -4.50 -1.92
N ILE A 36 2.03 -3.67 -2.96
CA ILE A 36 3.16 -2.84 -3.40
C ILE A 36 2.83 -1.39 -3.06
N ALA A 37 3.78 -0.62 -2.55
CA ALA A 37 3.58 0.79 -2.27
C ALA A 37 4.35 1.67 -3.27
N VAL A 38 3.75 2.79 -3.68
CA VAL A 38 4.38 3.81 -4.52
C VAL A 38 4.16 5.20 -3.93
N THR A 39 5.16 6.07 -4.10
CA THR A 39 5.05 7.48 -3.71
C THR A 39 4.60 8.33 -4.89
N GLU A 40 3.47 9.04 -4.75
CA GLU A 40 2.95 9.98 -5.73
C GLU A 40 2.22 11.15 -5.05
N ARG A 41 2.59 12.38 -5.40
CA ARG A 41 2.01 13.59 -4.81
C ARG A 41 0.60 13.87 -5.33
N ASP A 42 0.37 13.66 -6.62
CA ASP A 42 -0.94 13.83 -7.25
C ASP A 42 -1.69 12.48 -7.30
N ILE A 43 -2.21 12.11 -6.13
CA ILE A 43 -2.95 10.85 -5.95
C ILE A 43 -4.18 10.83 -6.85
N GLU A 44 -4.87 11.95 -6.97
CA GLU A 44 -6.10 12.09 -7.75
C GLU A 44 -5.87 11.81 -9.25
N ASP A 45 -4.80 12.36 -9.84
CA ASP A 45 -4.41 12.07 -11.22
C ASP A 45 -3.98 10.61 -11.41
N LEU A 46 -3.20 10.06 -10.48
CA LEU A 46 -2.80 8.64 -10.55
C LEU A 46 -4.02 7.71 -10.49
N LEU A 47 -4.98 7.96 -9.60
CA LEU A 47 -6.21 7.19 -9.51
C LEU A 47 -7.06 7.30 -10.80
N SER A 48 -7.09 8.49 -11.42
CA SER A 48 -7.73 8.68 -12.73
C SER A 48 -7.10 7.77 -13.78
N LYS A 49 -5.77 7.70 -13.84
CA LYS A 49 -5.03 6.82 -14.75
C LYS A 49 -5.29 5.36 -14.47
N VAL A 50 -5.17 4.93 -13.21
CA VAL A 50 -5.44 3.54 -12.77
C VAL A 50 -6.84 3.11 -13.20
N THR A 51 -7.85 3.95 -12.97
CA THR A 51 -9.24 3.65 -13.32
C THR A 51 -9.45 3.55 -14.84
N LYS A 52 -8.84 4.47 -15.61
CA LYS A 52 -8.89 4.45 -17.09
C LYS A 52 -8.24 3.20 -17.68
N THR A 53 -7.26 2.61 -17.01
CA THR A 53 -6.56 1.40 -17.45
C THR A 53 -7.15 0.10 -16.89
N GLY A 54 -8.33 0.15 -16.27
CA GLY A 54 -9.05 -1.04 -15.78
C GLY A 54 -8.76 -1.43 -14.32
N GLY A 55 -7.95 -0.65 -13.61
CA GLY A 55 -7.78 -0.76 -12.17
C GLY A 55 -8.95 -0.15 -11.41
N LYS A 56 -8.93 -0.24 -10.08
CA LYS A 56 -10.02 0.24 -9.21
C LYS A 56 -9.47 0.96 -7.99
N GLN A 57 -10.12 2.05 -7.60
CA GLN A 57 -9.91 2.62 -6.27
C GLN A 57 -10.62 1.72 -5.23
N ILE A 58 -9.91 1.29 -4.19
CA ILE A 58 -10.41 0.36 -3.15
C ILE A 58 -10.82 1.11 -1.90
N SER A 59 -10.02 2.12 -1.49
CA SER A 59 -10.32 2.95 -0.33
C SER A 59 -10.61 4.39 -0.74
N LYS A 60 -11.22 5.17 0.16
CA LYS A 60 -11.17 6.63 0.05
C LYS A 60 -9.72 7.14 0.17
N ILE A 61 -9.48 8.37 -0.24
CA ILE A 61 -8.23 9.08 0.06
C ILE A 61 -8.30 9.49 1.53
N TRP A 62 -7.36 9.01 2.33
CA TRP A 62 -7.19 9.34 3.73
C TRP A 62 -6.19 10.48 3.88
N GLU A 63 -6.52 11.49 4.67
CA GLU A 63 -5.55 12.49 5.14
C GLU A 63 -5.12 12.11 6.56
N LEU A 64 -3.89 11.63 6.70
CA LEU A 64 -3.34 11.07 7.93
C LEU A 64 -2.85 12.15 8.90
N ASP A 65 -2.35 13.27 8.36
CA ASP A 65 -1.88 14.43 9.13
C ASP A 65 -2.42 15.71 8.48
N PRO A 66 -3.35 16.44 9.12
CA PRO A 66 -3.91 17.67 8.59
C PRO A 66 -2.92 18.84 8.45
N LYS A 67 -1.79 18.80 9.15
CA LYS A 67 -0.76 19.85 9.09
C LYS A 67 0.26 19.57 8.01
N LYS A 68 0.60 18.31 7.81
CA LYS A 68 1.57 17.87 6.79
C LYS A 68 0.89 17.48 5.47
N HIS A 69 -0.44 17.40 5.45
CA HIS A 69 -1.24 16.98 4.30
C HIS A 69 -0.80 15.62 3.73
N HIS A 70 -0.44 14.70 4.63
CA HIS A 70 -0.08 13.34 4.27
C HIS A 70 -1.32 12.58 3.81
N LYS A 71 -1.46 12.38 2.50
CA LYS A 71 -2.52 11.58 1.89
C LYS A 71 -2.10 10.14 1.60
N LEU A 72 -3.04 9.20 1.76
CA LEU A 72 -2.89 7.77 1.47
C LEU A 72 -4.15 7.20 0.80
N VAL A 73 -3.99 6.29 -0.16
CA VAL A 73 -5.11 5.54 -0.75
C VAL A 73 -4.67 4.14 -1.17
N PHE A 74 -5.59 3.19 -1.14
CA PHE A 74 -5.42 1.88 -1.75
C PHE A 74 -6.18 1.79 -3.08
N CYS A 75 -5.52 1.27 -4.10
CA CYS A 75 -6.13 0.89 -5.36
C CYS A 75 -5.70 -0.54 -5.76
N SER A 76 -6.33 -1.10 -6.79
CA SER A 76 -5.88 -2.31 -7.46
C SER A 76 -5.63 -2.08 -8.94
N ASP A 77 -4.71 -2.86 -9.48
CA ASP A 77 -4.52 -3.01 -10.91
C ASP A 77 -5.55 -4.00 -11.53
N PRO A 78 -5.59 -4.16 -12.87
CA PRO A 78 -6.48 -5.11 -13.52
C PRO A 78 -6.22 -6.59 -13.18
N PHE A 79 -5.05 -6.92 -12.62
CA PHE A 79 -4.65 -8.28 -12.26
C PHE A 79 -5.01 -8.63 -10.81
N GLY A 80 -5.49 -7.66 -10.03
CA GLY A 80 -5.90 -7.85 -8.64
C GLY A 80 -4.79 -7.59 -7.62
N ASN A 81 -3.64 -7.06 -8.04
CA ASN A 81 -2.61 -6.63 -7.09
C ASN A 81 -3.09 -5.40 -6.32
N ILE A 82 -2.80 -5.35 -5.01
CA ILE A 82 -3.07 -4.20 -4.17
C ILE A 82 -1.90 -3.23 -4.26
N ILE A 83 -2.21 -1.97 -4.53
CA ILE A 83 -1.25 -0.88 -4.59
C ILE A 83 -1.63 0.16 -3.53
N GLU A 84 -0.71 0.42 -2.61
CA GLU A 84 -0.79 1.56 -1.70
C GLU A 84 -0.13 2.77 -2.39
N VAL A 85 -0.82 3.91 -2.40
CA VAL A 85 -0.28 5.16 -2.90
C VAL A 85 -0.18 6.12 -1.74
N TYR A 86 1.02 6.64 -1.51
CA TYR A 86 1.30 7.59 -0.46
C TYR A 86 1.91 8.87 -1.03
N SER A 87 1.48 10.03 -0.49
CA SER A 87 1.89 11.35 -1.01
C SER A 87 3.29 11.80 -0.64
N HIS A 88 3.92 11.13 0.33
CA HIS A 88 5.21 11.52 0.88
C HIS A 88 6.19 10.33 0.84
N SER A 89 7.46 10.57 1.18
CA SER A 89 8.46 9.50 1.18
C SER A 89 8.10 8.41 2.19
N PHE A 90 8.57 7.18 1.94
CA PHE A 90 8.40 6.06 2.87
C PHE A 90 8.98 6.38 4.26
N GLU A 91 10.09 7.11 4.31
CA GLU A 91 10.68 7.63 5.54
C GLU A 91 9.72 8.55 6.27
N GLN A 92 9.02 9.46 5.59
CA GLN A 92 8.04 10.33 6.22
C GLN A 92 6.78 9.60 6.68
N PHE A 93 6.43 8.48 6.03
CA PHE A 93 5.32 7.64 6.43
C PHE A 93 5.61 6.93 7.76
N HIS A 94 6.81 6.37 7.89
CA HIS A 94 7.23 5.57 9.05
C HIS A 94 8.11 6.29 10.06
N ALA A 95 8.49 7.54 9.82
CA ALA A 95 9.15 8.35 10.82
C ALA A 95 8.20 8.49 12.01
N ASN A 96 8.58 7.88 13.13
CA ASN A 96 7.95 8.17 14.41
C ASN A 96 8.07 9.67 14.64
N LEU A 97 6.92 10.35 14.74
CA LEU A 97 6.82 11.73 15.23
C LEU A 97 7.29 11.81 16.69
#